data_AF-A0A0V0YDH2-F1
#
_entry.id   AF-A0A0V0YDH2-F1
#
_cell.length_a   1.000
_cell.length_b   1.000
_cell.length_c   1.000
_cell.angle_alpha   90.00
_cell.angle_beta   90.00
_cell.angle_gamma   90.00
#
_symmetry.space_group_name_H-M   'P 1'
#
loop_
_entity.id
_entity.type
_entity.pdbx_description
1 polymer ?
#
loop_
_entity_poly.entity_id
_entity_poly.type
_entity_poly.pdbx_seq_one_letter_code
_entity_poly.pdbx_strand_id
1 'polypeptide(L)'
;MAELDIDRINEQIKKLDVVDSGTFSIAGKGLFYDDDDEIDNLAKSLKDASFEKLNLSGNSIGIKAAAAIGDALKLNSSIKKHIFDAIVESGAKIEILDLSDSAFGKIGADELVNFFSSPSAWSLHTLLLHNNGLGIGGGQVIANALKTAHHNSKMANVKFNLKTVVIGRNRLENAGATALADAFQTIGTLEEIVMPQNGITGPGIIELLKAFSKNPSLKKIDLSDNTFSKDAATSLKEMLKQLKKLEFVNFDDCLLRNHCAEHLAQGLALASPNLSEIHLNGCEFHTSAASQILLSLKSKASLSKINMNNNQFGKKGVEVIKSIASDLGLADFLGSLSDDDGSYQNGSAEEEEEEEEEEEVVVEQEEDEMLEEEFVVVESNSLNNYSPTELIELLQTEPKLQHLLALQDEHTREEFLKILTLNKDDMDFCAKTIIGLSSVLTPDCSEEDKTLCLSIWQWISEIFIDQEEVELFVNSLVLHIHLIRALPGMESKFQLYGIYDMLFYVAKEKLFSPIFYDVLKFFIKRKCPKVEDIDSKKLLDVIESLSSRT
;
A
#
# COMPACT_ATOMS: atom_id res chain seq x y z
N MET A 1 -32.95 -3.28 -35.59
CA MET A 1 -32.41 -4.65 -35.46
C MET A 1 -31.31 -4.81 -36.47
N ALA A 2 -30.09 -4.53 -36.04
CA ALA A 2 -28.86 -4.97 -36.70
C ALA A 2 -27.98 -5.37 -35.52
N GLU A 3 -28.07 -6.64 -35.11
CA GLU A 3 -27.14 -7.23 -34.15
C GLU A 3 -25.73 -7.06 -34.74
N LEU A 4 -24.88 -6.33 -34.03
CA LEU A 4 -23.46 -6.29 -34.33
C LEU A 4 -22.94 -7.71 -34.12
N ASP A 5 -22.56 -8.33 -35.24
CA ASP A 5 -21.96 -9.66 -35.30
C ASP A 5 -20.54 -9.60 -34.71
N ILE A 6 -20.47 -9.64 -33.38
CA ILE A 6 -19.25 -9.62 -32.56
C ILE A 6 -18.32 -10.76 -32.98
N ASP A 7 -18.86 -11.89 -33.44
CA ASP A 7 -18.08 -13.04 -33.91
C ASP A 7 -17.31 -12.73 -35.19
N ARG A 8 -17.86 -11.89 -36.07
CA ARG A 8 -17.18 -11.46 -37.29
C ARG A 8 -16.05 -10.46 -37.01
N ILE A 9 -16.21 -9.62 -35.98
CA ILE A 9 -15.15 -8.72 -35.51
C ILE A 9 -14.04 -9.54 -34.83
N ASN A 10 -14.38 -10.54 -34.03
CA ASN A 10 -13.42 -11.47 -33.42
C ASN A 10 -12.66 -12.32 -34.46
N GLU A 11 -13.31 -12.75 -35.56
CA GLU A 11 -12.62 -13.40 -36.69
C GLU A 11 -11.68 -12.45 -37.44
N GLN A 12 -12.04 -11.17 -37.56
CA GLN A 12 -11.19 -10.16 -38.22
C GLN A 12 -10.01 -9.76 -37.34
N ILE A 13 -10.16 -9.75 -36.01
CA ILE A 13 -9.08 -9.55 -35.03
C ILE A 13 -8.13 -10.77 -35.02
N LYS A 14 -8.65 -11.99 -35.13
CA LYS A 14 -7.81 -13.21 -35.32
C LYS A 14 -7.02 -13.22 -36.64
N LYS A 15 -7.41 -12.42 -37.64
CA LYS A 15 -6.68 -12.26 -38.90
C LYS A 15 -5.70 -11.09 -38.90
N LEU A 16 -5.63 -10.33 -37.81
CA LEU A 16 -4.71 -9.21 -37.59
C LEU A 16 -3.43 -9.62 -36.85
N ASP A 17 -3.09 -10.92 -36.85
CA ASP A 17 -1.75 -11.40 -36.53
C ASP A 17 -0.76 -10.89 -37.60
N VAL A 18 -0.32 -9.65 -37.43
CA VAL A 18 0.96 -9.19 -38.00
C VAL A 18 2.03 -9.92 -37.21
N VAL A 19 2.29 -11.17 -37.59
CA VAL A 19 3.43 -11.93 -37.07
C VAL A 19 4.68 -11.19 -37.54
N ASP A 20 5.27 -10.46 -36.60
CA ASP A 20 6.55 -9.78 -36.76
C ASP A 20 7.56 -10.78 -37.35
N SER A 21 8.18 -10.43 -38.48
CA SER A 21 9.06 -11.33 -39.23
C SER A 21 10.20 -11.80 -38.32
N GLY A 22 10.18 -13.08 -37.92
CA GLY A 22 11.14 -13.64 -36.96
C GLY A 22 10.54 -14.21 -35.68
N THR A 23 9.22 -14.20 -35.50
CA THR A 23 8.56 -14.81 -34.32
C THR A 23 7.92 -16.16 -34.65
N PHE A 24 8.29 -17.21 -33.93
CA PHE A 24 7.52 -18.46 -33.89
C PHE A 24 6.52 -18.38 -32.73
N SER A 25 5.22 -18.36 -33.04
CA SER A 25 4.16 -18.21 -32.04
C SER A 25 3.13 -19.32 -32.14
N ILE A 26 2.79 -19.90 -31.00
CA ILE A 26 1.61 -20.74 -30.81
C ILE A 26 0.63 -20.12 -29.79
N ALA A 27 0.72 -18.82 -29.56
CA ALA A 27 -0.03 -18.13 -28.53
C ALA A 27 -1.56 -18.31 -28.63
N GLY A 28 -2.23 -18.41 -27.48
CA GLY A 28 -3.69 -18.29 -27.37
C GLY A 28 -4.49 -19.43 -28.00
N LYS A 29 -3.84 -20.56 -28.33
CA LYS A 29 -4.53 -21.72 -28.90
C LYS A 29 -5.22 -22.59 -27.84
N GLY A 30 -4.93 -22.38 -26.55
CA GLY A 30 -5.53 -23.17 -25.46
C GLY A 30 -5.20 -24.65 -25.56
N LEU A 31 -4.09 -24.99 -26.21
CA LEU A 31 -3.74 -26.37 -26.50
C LEU A 31 -3.19 -27.04 -25.25
N PHE A 32 -3.61 -28.29 -25.06
CA PHE A 32 -3.13 -29.18 -24.02
C PHE A 32 -2.31 -30.26 -24.72
N TYR A 33 -0.99 -30.06 -24.78
CA TYR A 33 -0.10 -30.92 -25.56
C TYR A 33 0.18 -32.24 -24.81
N ASP A 34 -0.85 -33.08 -24.75
CA ASP A 34 -0.82 -34.43 -24.20
C ASP A 34 -0.87 -35.51 -25.30
N ASP A 35 -1.25 -35.12 -26.51
CA ASP A 35 -1.32 -35.99 -27.70
C ASP A 35 0.02 -36.05 -28.44
N ASP A 36 0.50 -37.26 -28.69
CA ASP A 36 1.83 -37.48 -29.27
C ASP A 36 1.92 -36.95 -30.73
N ASP A 37 0.81 -36.94 -31.51
CA ASP A 37 0.81 -36.43 -32.89
C ASP A 37 0.85 -34.89 -32.94
N GLU A 38 0.14 -34.21 -32.03
CA GLU A 38 0.20 -32.75 -31.90
C GLU A 38 1.59 -32.25 -31.46
N ILE A 39 2.21 -32.98 -30.53
CA ILE A 39 3.57 -32.73 -30.06
C ILE A 39 4.58 -32.87 -31.20
N ASP A 40 4.48 -33.95 -31.99
CA ASP A 40 5.38 -34.21 -33.12
C ASP A 40 5.25 -33.15 -34.23
N ASN A 41 4.02 -32.70 -34.50
CA ASN A 41 3.76 -31.64 -35.48
C ASN A 41 4.31 -30.28 -35.02
N LEU A 42 4.19 -29.96 -33.72
CA LEU A 42 4.79 -28.75 -33.14
C LEU A 42 6.32 -28.82 -33.23
N ALA A 43 6.92 -29.93 -32.80
CA ALA A 43 8.37 -30.12 -32.82
C ALA A 43 8.93 -30.04 -34.25
N LYS A 44 8.22 -30.60 -35.22
CA LYS A 44 8.58 -30.50 -36.64
C LYS A 44 8.50 -29.05 -37.14
N SER A 45 7.42 -28.35 -36.80
CA SER A 45 7.24 -26.94 -37.18
C SER A 45 8.34 -26.04 -36.59
N LEU A 46 8.77 -26.32 -35.36
CA LEU A 46 9.90 -25.64 -34.71
C LEU A 46 11.24 -25.94 -35.39
N LYS A 47 11.50 -27.19 -35.79
CA LYS A 47 12.73 -27.58 -36.51
C LYS A 47 12.83 -26.94 -37.89
N ASP A 48 11.70 -26.80 -38.57
CA ASP A 48 11.65 -26.27 -39.93
C ASP A 48 11.63 -24.73 -39.96
N ALA A 49 11.45 -24.08 -38.80
CA ALA A 49 11.36 -22.62 -38.68
C ALA A 49 12.68 -21.97 -38.23
N SER A 50 12.96 -20.79 -38.78
CA SER A 50 14.00 -19.88 -38.27
C SER A 50 13.30 -18.72 -37.57
N PHE A 51 13.61 -18.49 -36.28
CA PHE A 51 12.98 -17.46 -35.46
C PHE A 51 13.94 -16.89 -34.42
N GLU A 52 13.75 -15.61 -34.11
CA GLU A 52 14.43 -14.81 -33.09
C GLU A 52 13.61 -14.73 -31.79
N LYS A 53 12.29 -14.94 -31.89
CA LYS A 53 11.34 -14.86 -30.76
C LYS A 53 10.50 -16.15 -30.71
N LEU A 54 10.35 -16.72 -29.51
CA LEU A 54 9.48 -17.87 -29.26
C LEU A 54 8.34 -17.46 -28.34
N ASN A 55 7.09 -17.55 -28.81
CA ASN A 55 5.90 -17.22 -28.04
C ASN A 55 5.04 -18.47 -27.81
N LEU A 56 4.95 -18.89 -26.56
CA LEU A 56 4.25 -20.10 -26.12
C LEU A 56 2.97 -19.81 -25.31
N SER A 57 2.61 -18.53 -25.14
CA SER A 57 1.60 -18.09 -24.16
C SER A 57 0.20 -18.69 -24.37
N GLY A 58 -0.55 -18.86 -23.28
CA GLY A 58 -1.92 -19.38 -23.34
C GLY A 58 -2.04 -20.85 -23.79
N ASN A 59 -1.02 -21.67 -23.49
CA ASN A 59 -1.05 -23.12 -23.72
C ASN A 59 -0.57 -23.87 -22.46
N SER A 60 -1.03 -25.11 -22.28
CA SER A 60 -0.51 -26.01 -21.26
C SER A 60 0.53 -26.94 -21.89
N ILE A 61 1.81 -26.68 -21.58
CA ILE A 61 2.93 -27.45 -22.11
C ILE A 61 3.30 -28.55 -21.10
N GLY A 62 2.82 -29.75 -21.36
CA GLY A 62 3.19 -30.94 -20.58
C GLY A 62 4.66 -31.32 -20.76
N ILE A 63 5.16 -32.19 -19.88
CA ILE A 63 6.58 -32.61 -19.85
C ILE A 63 7.05 -33.19 -21.20
N LYS A 64 6.20 -33.98 -21.87
CA LYS A 64 6.50 -34.54 -23.20
C LYS A 64 6.60 -33.47 -24.28
N ALA A 65 5.68 -32.52 -24.28
CA ALA A 65 5.68 -31.40 -25.22
C ALA A 65 6.90 -30.50 -25.01
N ALA A 66 7.24 -30.20 -23.75
CA ALA A 66 8.46 -29.48 -23.40
C ALA A 66 9.72 -30.24 -23.86
N ALA A 67 9.73 -31.58 -23.74
CA ALA A 67 10.79 -32.43 -24.27
C ALA A 67 10.93 -32.33 -25.78
N ALA A 68 9.82 -32.43 -26.52
CA ALA A 68 9.84 -32.38 -27.97
C ALA A 68 10.20 -30.98 -28.51
N ILE A 69 9.74 -29.90 -27.83
CA ILE A 69 10.17 -28.53 -28.11
C ILE A 69 11.67 -28.40 -27.83
N GLY A 70 12.14 -28.90 -26.68
CA GLY A 70 13.55 -28.96 -26.32
C GLY A 70 14.39 -29.69 -27.38
N ASP A 71 13.92 -30.83 -27.88
CA ASP A 71 14.55 -31.63 -28.93
C ASP A 71 14.42 -30.98 -30.33
N ALA A 72 13.40 -30.15 -30.55
CA ALA A 72 13.30 -29.33 -31.75
C ALA A 72 14.32 -28.20 -31.75
N LEU A 73 14.65 -27.68 -30.56
CA LEU A 73 15.70 -26.68 -30.35
C LEU A 73 17.10 -27.31 -30.25
N LYS A 74 17.22 -28.57 -29.78
CA LYS A 74 18.47 -29.33 -29.62
C LYS A 74 18.69 -30.34 -30.75
N LEU A 75 19.70 -30.12 -31.60
CA LEU A 75 20.32 -31.21 -32.38
C LEU A 75 21.28 -32.05 -31.48
N ASN A 76 20.76 -32.82 -30.52
CA ASN A 76 21.24 -34.12 -29.95
C ASN A 76 21.17 -34.32 -28.41
N SER A 77 20.52 -35.45 -28.06
CA SER A 77 20.71 -36.41 -26.95
C SER A 77 20.45 -36.05 -25.47
N SER A 78 19.34 -36.64 -25.00
CA SER A 78 19.02 -37.20 -23.67
C SER A 78 18.32 -36.30 -22.63
N ILE A 79 17.30 -36.92 -22.04
CA ILE A 79 16.09 -36.31 -21.47
C ILE A 79 16.24 -35.98 -19.98
N LYS A 80 15.94 -34.71 -19.59
CA LYS A 80 15.21 -34.21 -18.40
C LYS A 80 15.23 -32.65 -18.43
N LYS A 81 14.21 -31.92 -17.93
CA LYS A 81 14.19 -30.42 -17.73
C LYS A 81 14.15 -29.49 -18.98
N HIS A 82 13.23 -29.74 -19.90
CA HIS A 82 13.59 -29.76 -21.31
C HIS A 82 13.73 -28.45 -22.12
N ILE A 83 13.04 -27.35 -21.82
CA ILE A 83 13.11 -26.16 -22.70
C ILE A 83 14.25 -25.21 -22.31
N PHE A 84 14.42 -24.92 -21.02
CA PHE A 84 15.49 -24.02 -20.57
C PHE A 84 16.86 -24.69 -20.68
N ASP A 85 16.97 -25.98 -20.36
CA ASP A 85 18.23 -26.70 -20.58
C ASP A 85 18.56 -26.78 -22.08
N ALA A 86 17.56 -26.83 -22.98
CA ALA A 86 17.75 -26.68 -24.42
C ALA A 86 18.25 -25.30 -24.85
N ILE A 87 17.65 -24.25 -24.32
CA ILE A 87 18.09 -22.87 -24.57
C ILE A 87 19.52 -22.66 -24.06
N VAL A 88 19.86 -23.23 -22.90
CA VAL A 88 21.20 -23.15 -22.32
C VAL A 88 22.22 -23.94 -23.17
N GLU A 89 21.93 -25.19 -23.51
CA GLU A 89 22.83 -26.05 -24.28
C GLU A 89 23.03 -25.57 -25.72
N SER A 90 21.99 -25.02 -26.35
CA SER A 90 22.08 -24.42 -27.69
C SER A 90 22.88 -23.11 -27.69
N GLY A 91 23.06 -22.46 -26.53
CA GLY A 91 23.65 -21.14 -26.41
C GLY A 91 22.81 -20.03 -27.04
N ALA A 92 21.50 -20.27 -27.22
CA ALA A 92 20.58 -19.31 -27.78
C ALA A 92 20.52 -18.05 -26.91
N LYS A 93 20.70 -16.87 -27.53
CA LYS A 93 20.62 -15.58 -26.85
C LYS A 93 19.18 -15.12 -26.85
N ILE A 94 18.51 -15.23 -25.70
CA ILE A 94 17.11 -14.84 -25.57
C ILE A 94 17.05 -13.34 -25.27
N GLU A 95 16.33 -12.60 -26.09
CA GLU A 95 16.11 -11.16 -25.94
C GLU A 95 14.76 -10.85 -25.27
N ILE A 96 13.75 -11.67 -25.58
CA ILE A 96 12.40 -11.61 -25.02
C ILE A 96 12.02 -13.00 -24.52
N LEU A 97 11.63 -13.11 -23.26
CA LEU A 97 11.08 -14.33 -22.68
C LEU A 97 9.65 -14.04 -22.21
N ASP A 98 8.67 -14.64 -22.90
CA ASP A 98 7.27 -14.59 -22.52
C ASP A 98 6.78 -15.97 -22.11
N LEU A 99 6.41 -16.09 -20.84
CA LEU A 99 5.83 -17.29 -20.25
C LEU A 99 4.43 -17.01 -19.69
N SER A 100 3.82 -15.88 -20.04
CA SER A 100 2.53 -15.46 -19.49
C SER A 100 1.43 -16.50 -19.72
N ASP A 101 0.46 -16.54 -18.81
CA ASP A 101 -0.69 -17.46 -18.84
C ASP A 101 -0.28 -18.94 -18.88
N SER A 102 0.80 -19.28 -18.19
CA SER A 102 1.27 -20.65 -18.01
C SER A 102 1.22 -21.02 -16.53
N ALA A 103 0.62 -22.16 -16.18
CA ALA A 103 0.57 -22.64 -14.80
C ALA A 103 1.96 -23.14 -14.35
N PHE A 104 2.82 -22.20 -13.97
CA PHE A 104 4.24 -22.44 -13.67
C PHE A 104 4.45 -22.81 -12.20
N GLY A 105 3.81 -22.06 -11.30
CA GLY A 105 4.03 -22.18 -9.86
C GLY A 105 5.48 -21.93 -9.45
N LYS A 106 5.80 -22.21 -8.17
CA LYS A 106 7.18 -22.16 -7.67
C LYS A 106 8.11 -23.14 -8.41
N ILE A 107 7.62 -24.34 -8.75
CA ILE A 107 8.42 -25.39 -9.38
C ILE A 107 8.93 -24.92 -10.75
N GLY A 108 8.08 -24.29 -11.56
CA GLY A 108 8.51 -23.71 -12.82
C GLY A 108 9.52 -22.57 -12.63
N ALA A 109 9.35 -21.74 -11.59
CA ALA A 109 10.33 -20.69 -11.27
C ALA A 109 11.72 -21.27 -10.96
N ASP A 110 11.79 -22.42 -10.28
CA ASP A 110 13.05 -23.11 -9.98
C ASP A 110 13.75 -23.61 -11.27
N GLU A 111 13.01 -23.90 -12.34
CA GLU A 111 13.59 -24.29 -13.64
C GLU A 111 14.26 -23.11 -14.35
N LEU A 112 13.76 -21.88 -14.15
CA LEU A 112 14.33 -20.67 -14.73
C LEU A 112 15.69 -20.29 -14.14
N VAL A 113 16.03 -20.80 -12.95
CA VAL A 113 17.30 -20.51 -12.29
C VAL A 113 18.50 -20.89 -13.17
N ASN A 114 18.44 -22.05 -13.84
CA ASN A 114 19.52 -22.49 -14.73
C ASN A 114 19.66 -21.55 -15.94
N PHE A 115 18.53 -21.18 -16.55
CA PHE A 115 18.50 -20.24 -17.66
C PHE A 115 19.14 -18.89 -17.28
N PHE A 116 18.70 -18.27 -16.19
CA PHE A 116 19.24 -16.99 -15.73
C PHE A 116 20.71 -17.05 -15.28
N SER A 117 21.18 -18.22 -14.85
CA SER A 117 22.59 -18.43 -14.53
C SER A 117 23.49 -18.51 -15.77
N SER A 118 22.92 -18.73 -16.96
CA SER A 118 23.64 -18.99 -18.20
C SER A 118 23.81 -17.74 -19.08
N PRO A 119 24.76 -17.76 -20.04
CA PRO A 119 24.90 -16.71 -21.05
C PRO A 119 23.67 -16.46 -21.91
N SER A 120 22.80 -17.47 -22.04
CA SER A 120 21.57 -17.40 -22.84
C SER A 120 20.60 -16.33 -22.33
N ALA A 121 20.66 -15.98 -21.05
CA ALA A 121 19.81 -14.96 -20.45
C ALA A 121 20.40 -13.54 -20.51
N TRP A 122 21.69 -13.35 -20.82
CA TRP A 122 22.33 -12.03 -20.65
C TRP A 122 21.91 -10.99 -21.69
N SER A 123 21.38 -11.43 -22.83
CA SER A 123 20.75 -10.57 -23.85
C SER A 123 19.33 -10.16 -23.53
N LEU A 124 18.73 -10.73 -22.46
CA LEU A 124 17.31 -10.53 -22.16
C LEU A 124 17.06 -9.06 -21.82
N HIS A 125 16.18 -8.44 -22.60
CA HIS A 125 15.71 -7.08 -22.36
C HIS A 125 14.24 -7.05 -21.96
N THR A 126 13.44 -8.10 -22.22
CA THR A 126 12.02 -8.16 -21.86
C THR A 126 11.67 -9.50 -21.23
N LEU A 127 11.11 -9.46 -20.02
CA LEU A 127 10.62 -10.61 -19.28
C LEU A 127 9.11 -10.45 -19.01
N LEU A 128 8.31 -11.37 -19.53
CA LEU A 128 6.86 -11.40 -19.34
C LEU A 128 6.48 -12.69 -18.60
N LEU A 129 5.98 -12.52 -17.39
CA LEU A 129 5.59 -13.56 -16.44
C LEU A 129 4.19 -13.24 -15.89
N HIS A 130 3.26 -12.78 -16.73
CA HIS A 130 1.92 -12.42 -16.26
C HIS A 130 1.08 -13.69 -16.00
N ASN A 131 0.34 -13.72 -14.90
CA ASN A 131 -0.62 -14.78 -14.59
C ASN A 131 0.00 -16.20 -14.61
N ASN A 132 1.08 -16.40 -13.84
CA ASN A 132 1.81 -17.66 -13.76
C ASN A 132 1.61 -18.43 -12.45
N GLY A 133 0.89 -17.85 -11.49
CA GLY A 133 0.67 -18.44 -10.17
C GLY A 133 1.97 -18.65 -9.38
N LEU A 134 2.96 -17.77 -9.52
CA LEU A 134 4.28 -17.93 -8.90
C LEU A 134 4.22 -18.00 -7.37
N GLY A 135 3.29 -17.27 -6.74
CA GLY A 135 3.25 -17.06 -5.30
C GLY A 135 4.46 -16.28 -4.78
N ILE A 136 4.52 -16.11 -3.47
CA ILE A 136 5.66 -15.50 -2.76
C ILE A 136 6.98 -16.19 -3.13
N GLY A 137 7.03 -17.51 -3.00
CA GLY A 137 8.23 -18.30 -3.21
C GLY A 137 8.73 -18.24 -4.65
N GLY A 138 7.84 -18.28 -5.65
CA GLY A 138 8.22 -18.11 -7.04
C GLY A 138 8.77 -16.70 -7.32
N GLY A 139 8.16 -15.66 -6.74
CA GLY A 139 8.66 -14.28 -6.81
C GLY A 139 10.09 -14.13 -6.28
N GLN A 140 10.38 -14.73 -5.12
CA GLN A 140 11.72 -14.74 -4.52
C GLN A 140 12.75 -15.49 -5.39
N VAL A 141 12.37 -16.62 -5.98
CA VAL A 141 13.22 -17.38 -6.89
C VAL A 141 13.57 -16.56 -8.13
N ILE A 142 12.58 -15.93 -8.76
CA ILE A 142 12.80 -15.05 -9.91
C ILE A 142 13.71 -13.87 -9.54
N ALA A 143 13.47 -13.22 -8.40
CA ALA A 143 14.31 -12.12 -7.94
C ALA A 143 15.78 -12.53 -7.78
N ASN A 144 16.04 -13.67 -7.14
CA ASN A 144 17.40 -14.18 -6.98
C ASN A 144 18.02 -14.58 -8.32
N ALA A 145 17.25 -15.21 -9.21
CA ALA A 145 17.71 -15.59 -10.54
C ALA A 145 18.13 -14.36 -11.37
N LEU A 146 17.34 -13.28 -11.33
CA LEU A 146 17.65 -12.01 -11.98
C LEU A 146 18.94 -11.37 -11.44
N LYS A 147 19.16 -11.41 -10.12
CA LYS A 147 20.42 -10.95 -9.50
C LYS A 147 21.61 -11.81 -9.97
N THR A 148 21.45 -13.12 -10.04
CA THR A 148 22.49 -14.03 -10.56
C THR A 148 22.82 -13.73 -12.02
N ALA A 149 21.82 -13.49 -12.87
CA ALA A 149 22.04 -13.10 -14.27
C ALA A 149 22.83 -11.78 -14.37
N HIS A 150 22.45 -10.78 -13.58
CA HIS A 150 23.17 -9.50 -13.51
C HIS A 150 24.62 -9.69 -13.02
N HIS A 151 24.84 -10.48 -11.98
CA HIS A 151 26.17 -10.73 -11.44
C HIS A 151 27.07 -11.47 -12.45
N ASN A 152 26.58 -12.57 -13.03
CA ASN A 152 27.36 -13.41 -13.94
C ASN A 152 27.70 -12.66 -15.23
N SER A 153 26.74 -11.94 -15.82
CA SER A 153 26.98 -11.10 -17.01
C SER A 153 28.03 -10.03 -16.72
N LYS A 154 27.96 -9.35 -15.57
CA LYS A 154 28.94 -8.36 -15.14
C LYS A 154 30.34 -8.95 -14.99
N MET A 155 30.46 -10.15 -14.39
CA MET A 155 31.74 -10.88 -14.29
C MET A 155 32.30 -11.26 -15.68
N ALA A 156 31.42 -11.56 -16.64
CA ALA A 156 31.79 -11.83 -18.03
C ALA A 156 32.02 -10.56 -18.87
N ASN A 157 31.95 -9.36 -18.28
CA ASN A 157 32.04 -8.07 -18.96
C ASN A 157 30.99 -7.90 -20.08
N VAL A 158 29.80 -8.47 -19.86
CA VAL A 158 28.61 -8.34 -20.72
C VAL A 158 27.55 -7.56 -19.94
N LYS A 159 26.88 -6.62 -20.60
CA LYS A 159 25.82 -5.84 -19.97
C LYS A 159 24.52 -6.64 -19.97
N PHE A 160 24.00 -7.01 -18.79
CA PHE A 160 22.61 -7.43 -18.64
C PHE A 160 21.70 -6.21 -18.71
N ASN A 161 20.97 -6.08 -19.81
CA ASN A 161 20.22 -4.87 -20.15
C ASN A 161 18.72 -5.15 -20.10
N LEU A 162 18.25 -5.71 -18.97
CA LEU A 162 16.83 -5.91 -18.73
C LEU A 162 16.14 -4.55 -18.65
N LYS A 163 15.10 -4.37 -19.47
CA LYS A 163 14.35 -3.11 -19.62
C LYS A 163 12.91 -3.25 -19.18
N THR A 164 12.23 -4.32 -19.58
CA THR A 164 10.80 -4.51 -19.35
C THR A 164 10.58 -5.75 -18.49
N VAL A 165 9.85 -5.59 -17.39
CA VAL A 165 9.38 -6.69 -16.56
C VAL A 165 7.87 -6.57 -16.38
N VAL A 166 7.15 -7.59 -16.82
CA VAL A 166 5.71 -7.74 -16.59
C VAL A 166 5.50 -8.98 -15.73
N ILE A 167 4.99 -8.83 -14.51
CA ILE A 167 4.85 -9.92 -13.54
C ILE A 167 3.58 -9.76 -12.69
N GLY A 168 2.48 -9.34 -13.32
CA GLY A 168 1.16 -9.23 -12.67
C GLY A 168 0.46 -10.57 -12.43
N ARG A 169 -0.57 -10.59 -11.58
CA ARG A 169 -1.46 -11.76 -11.33
C ARG A 169 -0.71 -13.00 -10.83
N ASN A 170 0.25 -12.81 -9.95
CA ASN A 170 1.08 -13.90 -9.43
C ASN A 170 0.97 -14.14 -7.93
N ARG A 171 0.17 -13.34 -7.19
CA ARG A 171 0.11 -13.39 -5.72
C ARG A 171 1.50 -13.33 -5.10
N LEU A 172 2.27 -12.32 -5.49
CA LEU A 172 3.65 -12.15 -5.01
C LEU A 172 3.69 -11.69 -3.55
N GLU A 173 2.67 -10.94 -3.14
CA GLU A 173 2.51 -10.33 -1.82
C GLU A 173 3.76 -9.53 -1.40
N ASN A 174 3.85 -9.14 -0.14
CA ASN A 174 4.92 -8.25 0.33
C ASN A 174 6.31 -8.88 0.21
N ALA A 175 6.46 -10.15 0.58
CA ALA A 175 7.76 -10.82 0.61
C ALA A 175 8.32 -11.08 -0.81
N GLY A 176 7.46 -11.47 -1.76
CA GLY A 176 7.85 -11.62 -3.16
C GLY A 176 8.18 -10.27 -3.82
N ALA A 177 7.37 -9.23 -3.55
CA ALA A 177 7.60 -7.88 -4.03
C ALA A 177 8.91 -7.29 -3.49
N THR A 178 9.22 -7.49 -2.21
CA THR A 178 10.45 -7.01 -1.58
C THR A 178 11.69 -7.67 -2.19
N ALA A 179 11.64 -8.97 -2.46
CA ALA A 179 12.73 -9.67 -3.14
C ALA A 179 12.95 -9.10 -4.56
N LEU A 180 11.86 -8.86 -5.31
CA LEU A 180 11.93 -8.25 -6.63
C LEU A 180 12.45 -6.81 -6.57
N ALA A 181 12.08 -6.04 -5.56
CA ALA A 181 12.57 -4.68 -5.35
C ALA A 181 14.11 -4.66 -5.19
N ASP A 182 14.67 -5.57 -4.39
CA ASP A 182 16.13 -5.74 -4.26
C ASP A 182 16.81 -6.08 -5.60
N ALA A 183 16.19 -6.98 -6.38
CA ALA A 183 16.68 -7.30 -7.73
C ALA A 183 16.63 -6.09 -8.68
N PHE A 184 15.53 -5.34 -8.69
CA PHE A 184 15.35 -4.15 -9.54
C PHE A 184 16.30 -3.02 -9.17
N GLN A 185 16.56 -2.82 -7.87
CA GLN A 185 17.57 -1.87 -7.40
C GLN A 185 18.98 -2.26 -7.88
N THR A 186 19.30 -3.57 -7.87
CA THR A 186 20.58 -4.09 -8.35
C THR A 186 20.76 -3.90 -9.86
N ILE A 187 19.71 -4.15 -10.64
CA ILE A 187 19.77 -4.12 -12.12
C ILE A 187 19.91 -2.69 -12.65
N GLY A 188 19.09 -1.74 -12.18
CA GLY A 188 19.22 -0.30 -12.48
C GLY A 188 18.99 0.12 -13.94
N THR A 189 18.62 -0.80 -14.84
CA THR A 189 18.43 -0.55 -16.28
C THR A 189 16.98 -0.53 -16.75
N LEU A 190 16.01 -0.70 -15.85
CA LEU A 190 14.61 -0.87 -16.21
C LEU A 190 14.01 0.41 -16.83
N GLU A 191 13.20 0.20 -17.87
CA GLU A 191 12.41 1.20 -18.58
C GLU A 191 10.90 1.00 -18.34
N GLU A 192 10.45 -0.24 -18.07
CA GLU A 192 9.03 -0.55 -17.86
C GLU A 192 8.84 -1.63 -16.78
N ILE A 193 7.98 -1.37 -15.80
CA ILE A 193 7.60 -2.34 -14.76
C ILE A 193 6.07 -2.39 -14.66
N VAL A 194 5.51 -3.58 -14.82
CA VAL A 194 4.06 -3.84 -14.78
C VAL A 194 3.78 -5.00 -13.83
N MET A 195 3.21 -4.71 -12.66
CA MET A 195 2.98 -5.68 -11.58
C MET A 195 1.55 -5.63 -11.02
N PRO A 196 0.50 -5.59 -11.86
CA PRO A 196 -0.87 -5.47 -11.35
C PRO A 196 -1.32 -6.74 -10.61
N GLN A 197 -2.28 -6.60 -9.69
CA GLN A 197 -2.98 -7.76 -9.08
C GLN A 197 -2.05 -8.77 -8.42
N ASN A 198 -1.15 -8.32 -7.56
CA ASN A 198 -0.20 -9.19 -6.88
C ASN A 198 -0.44 -9.32 -5.38
N GLY A 199 -1.49 -8.69 -4.84
CA GLY A 199 -1.77 -8.69 -3.40
C GLY A 199 -0.67 -7.99 -2.59
N ILE A 200 0.05 -7.04 -3.20
CA ILE A 200 1.14 -6.32 -2.53
C ILE A 200 0.50 -5.21 -1.69
N THR A 201 0.88 -5.11 -0.41
CA THR A 201 0.37 -4.08 0.49
C THR A 201 1.47 -3.07 0.86
N GLY A 202 1.16 -2.14 1.76
CA GLY A 202 2.02 -1.00 2.13
C GLY A 202 3.52 -1.30 2.23
N PRO A 203 3.95 -2.30 3.02
CA PRO A 203 5.37 -2.65 3.16
C PRO A 203 6.05 -3.01 1.83
N GLY A 204 5.43 -3.88 1.01
CA GLY A 204 5.98 -4.27 -0.28
C GLY A 204 5.99 -3.11 -1.29
N ILE A 205 4.95 -2.27 -1.28
CA ILE A 205 4.88 -1.06 -2.11
C ILE A 205 6.00 -0.08 -1.78
N ILE A 206 6.31 0.14 -0.50
CA ILE A 206 7.39 1.02 -0.07
C ILE A 206 8.74 0.58 -0.67
N GLU A 207 9.04 -0.72 -0.59
CA GLU A 207 10.29 -1.26 -1.14
C GLU A 207 10.34 -1.16 -2.66
N LEU A 208 9.23 -1.42 -3.36
CA LEU A 208 9.15 -1.22 -4.81
C LEU A 208 9.39 0.23 -5.22
N LEU A 209 8.76 1.21 -4.55
CA LEU A 209 8.94 2.63 -4.84
C LEU A 209 10.40 3.09 -4.63
N LYS A 210 11.06 2.60 -3.58
CA LYS A 210 12.51 2.81 -3.35
C LYS A 210 13.35 2.20 -4.46
N ALA A 211 13.01 0.99 -4.93
CA ALA A 211 13.73 0.33 -6.03
C ALA A 211 13.52 1.02 -7.39
N PHE A 212 12.31 1.49 -7.67
CA PHE A 212 11.99 2.21 -8.90
C PHE A 212 12.82 3.50 -9.01
N SER A 213 13.01 4.20 -7.89
CA SER A 213 13.87 5.38 -7.79
C SER A 213 15.32 5.13 -8.23
N LYS A 214 15.79 3.87 -8.23
CA LYS A 214 17.13 3.46 -8.69
C LYS A 214 17.20 3.12 -10.17
N ASN A 215 16.09 3.22 -10.90
CA ASN A 215 15.98 2.96 -12.33
C ASN A 215 15.61 4.27 -13.07
N PRO A 216 16.55 5.20 -13.29
CA PRO A 216 16.25 6.56 -13.79
C PRO A 216 15.76 6.60 -15.25
N SER A 217 15.77 5.46 -15.95
CA SER A 217 15.22 5.33 -17.30
C SER A 217 13.79 4.80 -17.35
N LEU A 218 13.15 4.55 -16.20
CA LEU A 218 11.74 4.16 -16.14
C LEU A 218 10.85 5.19 -16.83
N LYS A 219 10.03 4.66 -17.74
CA LYS A 219 9.00 5.35 -18.52
C LYS A 219 7.59 4.90 -18.14
N LYS A 220 7.43 3.62 -17.79
CA LYS A 220 6.13 3.03 -17.47
C LYS A 220 6.16 2.31 -16.12
N ILE A 221 5.23 2.68 -15.25
CA ILE A 221 4.96 1.98 -13.99
C ILE A 221 3.48 1.64 -13.95
N ASP A 222 3.18 0.37 -13.68
CA ASP A 222 1.83 -0.11 -13.41
C ASP A 222 1.85 -0.99 -12.16
N LEU A 223 1.18 -0.53 -11.11
CA LEU A 223 0.98 -1.24 -9.85
C LEU A 223 -0.52 -1.45 -9.56
N SER A 224 -1.39 -1.33 -10.57
CA SER A 224 -2.84 -1.37 -10.38
C SER A 224 -3.30 -2.60 -9.60
N ASP A 225 -4.34 -2.43 -8.79
CA ASP A 225 -4.92 -3.49 -7.96
C ASP A 225 -3.87 -4.10 -6.99
N ASN A 226 -3.20 -3.20 -6.26
CA ASN A 226 -2.34 -3.47 -5.11
C ASN A 226 -2.53 -2.34 -4.08
N THR A 227 -2.34 -2.61 -2.80
CA THR A 227 -2.78 -1.68 -1.74
C THR A 227 -1.66 -0.76 -1.24
N PHE A 228 -1.84 0.55 -1.41
CA PHE A 228 -0.96 1.54 -0.80
C PHE A 228 -1.34 1.79 0.66
N SER A 229 -0.33 1.98 1.51
CA SER A 229 -0.53 2.47 2.88
C SER A 229 -0.14 3.94 2.99
N LYS A 230 -0.51 4.57 4.11
CA LYS A 230 -0.13 5.95 4.43
C LYS A 230 1.39 6.16 4.41
N ASP A 231 2.14 5.17 4.88
CA ASP A 231 3.61 5.25 4.96
C ASP A 231 4.27 5.20 3.56
N ALA A 232 3.56 4.69 2.55
CA ALA A 232 4.02 4.70 1.16
C ALA A 232 4.01 6.11 0.54
N ALA A 233 3.25 7.07 1.09
CA ALA A 233 3.08 8.41 0.54
C ALA A 233 4.41 9.15 0.32
N THR A 234 5.31 9.11 1.32
CA THR A 234 6.63 9.76 1.21
C THR A 234 7.49 9.12 0.12
N SER A 235 7.49 7.79 0.05
CA SER A 235 8.24 7.04 -0.97
C SER A 235 7.69 7.30 -2.38
N LEU A 236 6.37 7.43 -2.52
CA LEU A 236 5.70 7.76 -3.78
C LEU A 236 6.14 9.14 -4.29
N LYS A 237 6.14 10.15 -3.42
CA LYS A 237 6.61 11.49 -3.74
C LYS A 237 8.06 11.50 -4.22
N GLU A 238 8.96 10.85 -3.47
CA GLU A 238 10.39 10.84 -3.80
C GLU A 238 10.67 10.06 -5.09
N MET A 239 9.95 8.96 -5.35
CA MET A 239 10.04 8.21 -6.60
C MET A 239 9.66 9.09 -7.80
N LEU A 240 8.48 9.72 -7.76
CA LEU A 240 8.00 10.58 -8.86
C LEU A 240 8.95 11.75 -9.14
N LYS A 241 9.52 12.33 -8.08
CA LYS A 241 10.51 13.41 -8.18
C LYS A 241 11.80 12.94 -8.88
N GLN A 242 12.22 11.69 -8.75
CA GLN A 242 13.47 11.18 -9.33
C GLN A 242 13.31 10.71 -10.78
N LEU A 243 12.15 10.17 -11.16
CA LEU A 243 11.94 9.58 -12.49
C LEU A 243 11.63 10.65 -13.55
N LYS A 244 12.70 11.21 -14.14
CA LYS A 244 12.59 12.29 -15.14
C LYS A 244 12.21 11.84 -16.55
N LYS A 245 12.17 10.53 -16.82
CA LYS A 245 11.70 9.97 -18.09
C LYS A 245 10.32 9.31 -18.01
N LEU A 246 9.64 9.43 -16.87
CA LEU A 246 8.35 8.79 -16.65
C LEU A 246 7.28 9.37 -17.60
N GLU A 247 6.61 8.49 -18.33
CA GLU A 247 5.59 8.81 -19.34
C GLU A 247 4.21 8.29 -18.94
N PHE A 248 4.15 7.21 -18.16
CA PHE A 248 2.92 6.53 -17.75
C PHE A 248 2.99 6.06 -16.31
N VAL A 249 1.95 6.37 -15.53
CA VAL A 249 1.71 5.77 -14.20
C VAL A 249 0.30 5.23 -14.12
N ASN A 250 0.19 3.99 -13.63
CA ASN A 250 -1.09 3.37 -13.31
C ASN A 250 -1.10 2.87 -11.87
N PHE A 251 -1.96 3.51 -11.08
CA PHE A 251 -2.29 3.14 -9.70
C PHE A 251 -3.81 2.97 -9.56
N ASP A 252 -4.48 2.50 -10.61
CA ASP A 252 -5.89 2.15 -10.55
C ASP A 252 -6.13 1.10 -9.45
N ASP A 253 -7.22 1.25 -8.70
CA ASP A 253 -7.66 0.33 -7.64
C ASP A 253 -6.57 0.10 -6.56
N CYS A 254 -5.76 1.13 -6.26
CA CYS A 254 -4.65 1.02 -5.33
C CYS A 254 -4.92 1.53 -3.90
N LEU A 255 -6.16 1.91 -3.58
CA LEU A 255 -6.58 2.42 -2.26
C LEU A 255 -5.69 3.54 -1.69
N LEU A 256 -5.19 4.44 -2.55
CA LEU A 256 -4.34 5.56 -2.13
C LEU A 256 -5.03 6.45 -1.08
N ARG A 257 -6.35 6.64 -1.21
CA ARG A 257 -7.18 7.47 -0.34
C ARG A 257 -6.64 8.90 -0.20
N ASN A 258 -7.29 9.71 0.62
CA ASN A 258 -6.89 11.12 0.79
C ASN A 258 -5.52 11.31 1.46
N HIS A 259 -5.05 10.34 2.24
CA HIS A 259 -3.79 10.47 2.98
C HIS A 259 -2.55 10.45 2.06
N CYS A 260 -2.62 9.82 0.88
CA CYS A 260 -1.56 9.87 -0.11
C CYS A 260 -1.65 11.08 -1.05
N ALA A 261 -2.79 11.77 -1.10
CA ALA A 261 -3.11 12.75 -2.13
C ALA A 261 -2.14 13.94 -2.17
N GLU A 262 -1.81 14.50 -1.00
CA GLU A 262 -0.89 15.64 -0.91
C GLU A 262 0.51 15.26 -1.45
N HIS A 263 1.02 14.10 -1.03
CA HIS A 263 2.34 13.61 -1.44
C HIS A 263 2.37 13.24 -2.91
N LEU A 264 1.29 12.62 -3.42
CA LEU A 264 1.12 12.34 -4.83
C LEU A 264 1.11 13.65 -5.64
N ALA A 265 0.33 14.66 -5.21
CA ALA A 265 0.29 15.97 -5.88
C ALA A 265 1.65 16.68 -5.87
N GLN A 266 2.35 16.68 -4.74
CA GLN A 266 3.72 17.22 -4.66
C GLN A 266 4.69 16.46 -5.57
N GLY A 267 4.60 15.13 -5.59
CA GLY A 267 5.41 14.27 -6.46
C GLY A 267 5.14 14.53 -7.94
N LEU A 268 3.86 14.58 -8.34
CA LEU A 268 3.43 14.87 -9.70
C LEU A 268 3.84 16.27 -10.16
N ALA A 269 3.75 17.28 -9.29
CA ALA A 269 4.26 18.62 -9.61
C ALA A 269 5.75 18.57 -10.01
N LEU A 270 6.55 17.75 -9.31
CA LEU A 270 7.98 17.57 -9.56
C LEU A 270 8.33 16.47 -10.58
N ALA A 271 7.35 15.69 -11.03
CA ALA A 271 7.52 14.56 -11.93
C ALA A 271 7.97 14.98 -13.34
N SER A 272 8.31 13.99 -14.16
CA SER A 272 8.75 14.18 -15.55
C SER A 272 7.81 15.12 -16.34
N PRO A 273 8.35 16.02 -17.18
CA PRO A 273 7.55 16.79 -18.13
C PRO A 273 6.95 15.93 -19.26
N ASN A 274 7.46 14.70 -19.44
CA ASN A 274 6.99 13.76 -20.46
C ASN A 274 5.80 12.92 -19.97
N LEU A 275 5.36 13.10 -18.71
CA LEU A 275 4.22 12.36 -18.16
C LEU A 275 2.98 12.63 -19.01
N SER A 276 2.48 11.57 -19.63
CA SER A 276 1.45 11.60 -20.67
C SER A 276 0.14 10.98 -20.21
N GLU A 277 0.20 9.96 -19.35
CA GLU A 277 -0.97 9.28 -18.82
C GLU A 277 -0.83 9.04 -17.32
N ILE A 278 -1.92 9.32 -16.60
CA ILE A 278 -2.06 9.10 -15.16
C ILE A 278 -3.37 8.37 -14.93
N HIS A 279 -3.30 7.20 -14.30
CA HIS A 279 -4.45 6.39 -13.97
C HIS A 279 -4.57 6.23 -12.45
N LEU A 280 -5.69 6.71 -11.90
CA LEU A 280 -6.07 6.83 -10.49
C LEU A 280 -7.56 6.47 -10.29
N ASN A 281 -8.09 5.57 -11.10
CA ASN A 281 -9.41 4.98 -10.94
C ASN A 281 -9.49 4.24 -9.60
N GLY A 282 -10.65 4.22 -8.93
CA GLY A 282 -10.83 3.31 -7.79
C GLY A 282 -9.92 3.57 -6.59
N CYS A 283 -9.40 4.78 -6.43
CA CYS A 283 -8.41 5.11 -5.40
C CYS A 283 -9.02 5.64 -4.10
N GLU A 284 -10.36 5.72 -4.00
CA GLU A 284 -11.09 6.32 -2.87
C GLU A 284 -10.69 7.78 -2.56
N PHE A 285 -10.43 8.57 -3.60
CA PHE A 285 -10.17 10.00 -3.43
C PHE A 285 -11.46 10.79 -3.20
N HIS A 286 -11.42 11.75 -2.27
CA HIS A 286 -12.44 12.80 -2.16
C HIS A 286 -12.13 13.97 -3.09
N THR A 287 -13.09 14.89 -3.21
CA THR A 287 -13.00 16.10 -4.03
C THR A 287 -11.75 16.94 -3.73
N SER A 288 -11.36 17.08 -2.46
CA SER A 288 -10.18 17.86 -2.05
C SER A 288 -8.89 17.27 -2.58
N ALA A 289 -8.73 15.94 -2.48
CA ALA A 289 -7.59 15.21 -3.02
C ALA A 289 -7.49 15.35 -4.55
N ALA A 290 -8.58 15.11 -5.27
CA ALA A 290 -8.61 15.27 -6.73
C ALA A 290 -8.27 16.70 -7.16
N SER A 291 -8.75 17.70 -6.43
CA SER A 291 -8.45 19.11 -6.69
C SER A 291 -6.94 19.39 -6.56
N GLN A 292 -6.30 18.90 -5.49
CA GLN A 292 -4.85 19.05 -5.29
C GLN A 292 -4.05 18.37 -6.40
N ILE A 293 -4.46 17.15 -6.79
CA ILE A 293 -3.80 16.41 -7.87
C ILE A 293 -3.92 17.18 -9.19
N LEU A 294 -5.11 17.64 -9.58
CA LEU A 294 -5.29 18.41 -10.82
C LEU A 294 -4.45 19.71 -10.83
N LEU A 295 -4.41 20.45 -9.72
CA LEU A 295 -3.59 21.65 -9.62
C LEU A 295 -2.09 21.37 -9.84
N SER A 296 -1.60 20.20 -9.41
CA SER A 296 -0.21 19.79 -9.63
C SER A 296 0.14 19.50 -11.09
N LEU A 297 -0.87 19.21 -11.92
CA LEU A 297 -0.71 18.79 -13.31
C LEU A 297 -0.67 19.94 -14.32
N LYS A 298 -0.96 21.17 -13.87
CA LYS A 298 -1.00 22.38 -14.72
C LYS A 298 0.23 22.57 -15.63
N SER A 299 1.40 22.11 -15.20
CA SER A 299 2.68 22.28 -15.91
C SER A 299 3.05 21.14 -16.88
N LYS A 300 2.23 20.07 -16.96
CA LYS A 300 2.56 18.87 -17.73
C LYS A 300 2.05 18.97 -19.17
N ALA A 301 2.91 19.49 -20.06
CA ALA A 301 2.56 19.72 -21.46
C ALA A 301 2.30 18.45 -22.29
N SER A 302 2.79 17.29 -21.83
CA SER A 302 2.66 16.02 -22.55
C SER A 302 1.41 15.22 -22.17
N LEU A 303 0.60 15.71 -21.22
CA LEU A 303 -0.60 15.01 -20.75
C LEU A 303 -1.61 14.81 -21.89
N SER A 304 -2.13 13.59 -21.94
CA SER A 304 -3.14 13.15 -22.88
C SER A 304 -4.30 12.42 -22.19
N LYS A 305 -4.07 11.85 -20.99
CA LYS A 305 -5.10 11.14 -20.22
C LYS A 305 -4.89 11.25 -18.72
N ILE A 306 -5.98 11.55 -18.01
CA ILE A 306 -6.09 11.52 -16.55
C ILE A 306 -7.33 10.70 -16.22
N ASN A 307 -7.16 9.46 -15.75
CA ASN A 307 -8.27 8.62 -15.31
C ASN A 307 -8.46 8.79 -13.80
N MET A 308 -9.64 9.27 -13.38
CA MET A 308 -10.05 9.43 -11.98
C MET A 308 -11.48 8.89 -11.76
N ASN A 309 -11.93 7.95 -12.59
CA ASN A 309 -13.24 7.32 -12.44
C ASN A 309 -13.33 6.52 -11.11
N ASN A 310 -14.53 6.09 -10.71
CA ASN A 310 -14.74 5.24 -9.53
C ASN A 310 -14.08 5.76 -8.24
N ASN A 311 -14.11 7.07 -7.99
CA ASN A 311 -13.64 7.64 -6.72
C ASN A 311 -14.86 8.07 -5.86
N GLN A 312 -14.62 8.83 -4.79
CA GLN A 312 -15.62 9.22 -3.79
C GLN A 312 -15.85 10.74 -3.83
N PHE A 313 -16.18 11.29 -5.01
CA PHE A 313 -16.36 12.73 -5.18
C PHE A 313 -17.79 13.20 -4.86
N GLY A 314 -18.78 12.38 -5.19
CA GLY A 314 -20.18 12.74 -5.23
C GLY A 314 -20.50 13.74 -6.35
N LYS A 315 -21.80 13.93 -6.64
CA LYS A 315 -22.28 14.79 -7.74
C LYS A 315 -21.70 16.21 -7.72
N LYS A 316 -21.69 16.84 -6.53
CA LYS A 316 -21.11 18.18 -6.34
C LYS A 316 -19.60 18.19 -6.53
N GLY A 317 -18.91 17.15 -6.07
CA GLY A 317 -17.47 17.00 -6.25
C GLY A 317 -17.07 16.89 -7.71
N VAL A 318 -17.80 16.08 -8.48
CA VAL A 318 -17.62 15.95 -9.93
C VAL A 318 -17.76 17.30 -10.64
N GLU A 319 -18.74 18.13 -10.27
CA GLU A 319 -18.90 19.49 -10.82
C GLU A 319 -17.68 20.38 -10.51
N VAL A 320 -17.19 20.34 -9.27
CA VAL A 320 -16.00 21.09 -8.83
C VAL A 320 -14.75 20.64 -9.60
N ILE A 321 -14.53 19.32 -9.70
CA ILE A 321 -13.36 18.74 -10.40
C ILE A 321 -13.40 19.10 -11.89
N LYS A 322 -14.56 19.04 -12.54
CA LYS A 322 -14.73 19.47 -13.94
C LYS A 322 -14.47 20.96 -14.12
N SER A 323 -14.93 21.80 -13.18
CA SER A 323 -14.64 23.24 -13.21
C SER A 323 -13.14 23.50 -13.11
N ILE A 324 -12.46 22.88 -12.14
CA ILE A 324 -11.01 23.00 -11.95
C ILE A 324 -10.26 22.53 -13.20
N ALA A 325 -10.63 21.37 -13.75
CA ALA A 325 -10.02 20.85 -14.97
C ALA A 325 -10.22 21.79 -16.16
N SER A 326 -11.39 22.40 -16.30
CA SER A 326 -11.66 23.41 -17.33
C SER A 326 -10.78 24.65 -17.15
N ASP A 327 -10.68 25.19 -15.94
CA ASP A 327 -9.86 26.37 -15.62
C ASP A 327 -8.36 26.12 -15.85
N LEU A 328 -7.93 24.86 -15.72
CA LEU A 328 -6.55 24.43 -15.95
C LEU A 328 -6.27 23.99 -17.39
N GLY A 329 -7.28 23.92 -18.26
CA GLY A 329 -7.15 23.39 -19.63
C GLY A 329 -6.89 21.88 -19.69
N LEU A 330 -7.29 21.14 -18.66
CA LEU A 330 -7.15 19.68 -18.53
C LEU A 330 -8.44 18.92 -18.86
N ALA A 331 -9.55 19.62 -19.13
CA ALA A 331 -10.86 19.01 -19.33
C ALA A 331 -10.90 17.96 -20.46
N ASP A 332 -10.14 18.16 -21.54
CA ASP A 332 -10.09 17.22 -22.68
C ASP A 332 -9.33 15.93 -22.35
N PHE A 333 -8.48 15.94 -21.31
CA PHE A 333 -7.67 14.80 -20.89
C PHE A 333 -8.29 14.04 -19.72
N LEU A 334 -9.18 14.69 -18.97
CA LEU A 334 -9.85 14.10 -17.82
C LEU A 334 -10.90 13.08 -18.27
N GLY A 335 -10.89 11.90 -17.63
CA GLY A 335 -11.91 10.88 -17.81
C GLY A 335 -13.33 11.39 -17.52
N SER A 336 -14.33 10.57 -17.86
CA SER A 336 -15.76 10.89 -17.67
C SER A 336 -16.14 11.28 -16.23
N LEU A 337 -15.34 10.84 -15.25
CA LEU A 337 -15.69 10.74 -13.84
C LEU A 337 -16.94 9.88 -13.67
N SER A 338 -17.05 8.82 -14.48
CA SER A 338 -18.18 7.88 -14.43
C SER A 338 -18.03 6.92 -13.27
N ASP A 339 -19.17 6.38 -12.84
CA ASP A 339 -19.25 5.38 -11.77
C ASP A 339 -18.60 5.85 -10.46
N ASP A 340 -18.49 7.17 -10.28
CA ASP A 340 -18.25 7.80 -8.99
C ASP A 340 -19.39 7.38 -8.07
N ASP A 341 -19.09 6.46 -7.16
CA ASP A 341 -20.04 6.04 -6.15
C ASP A 341 -20.23 7.22 -5.20
N GLY A 342 -21.17 8.10 -5.56
CA GLY A 342 -21.63 9.18 -4.71
C GLY A 342 -22.31 8.69 -3.43
N SER A 343 -22.13 7.43 -3.06
CA SER A 343 -22.47 6.92 -1.76
C SER A 343 -21.36 7.24 -0.76
N TYR A 344 -21.60 8.31 0.00
CA TYR A 344 -21.43 8.16 1.44
C TYR A 344 -22.42 7.08 1.89
N GLN A 345 -22.06 5.81 1.71
CA GLN A 345 -22.76 4.70 2.32
C GLN A 345 -22.30 4.62 3.77
N ASN A 346 -23.18 5.02 4.68
CA ASN A 346 -23.29 4.35 5.97
C ASN A 346 -23.58 2.88 5.66
N GLY A 347 -22.53 2.05 5.61
CA GLY A 347 -22.62 0.65 5.22
C GLY A 347 -21.52 -0.14 5.90
N SER A 348 -21.90 -0.82 6.98
CA SER A 348 -21.33 -2.07 7.48
C SER A 348 -19.82 -2.26 7.31
N ALA A 349 -19.08 -2.05 8.40
CA ALA A 349 -17.84 -2.79 8.63
C ALA A 349 -18.20 -4.28 8.72
N GLU A 350 -18.32 -4.94 7.57
CA GLU A 350 -18.15 -6.38 7.48
C GLU A 350 -16.66 -6.64 7.69
N GLU A 351 -16.41 -7.43 8.72
CA GLU A 351 -15.13 -7.97 9.11
C GLU A 351 -14.58 -8.82 7.96
N GLU A 352 -13.46 -8.40 7.37
CA GLU A 352 -12.57 -9.35 6.68
C GLU A 352 -11.43 -9.66 7.65
N GLU A 353 -11.62 -10.72 8.43
CA GLU A 353 -10.56 -11.39 9.18
C GLU A 353 -9.70 -12.17 8.16
N GLU A 354 -8.49 -11.68 7.86
CA GLU A 354 -7.46 -12.52 7.26
C GLU A 354 -6.68 -13.23 8.39
N GLU A 355 -6.88 -14.55 8.49
CA GLU A 355 -6.08 -15.44 9.32
C GLU A 355 -4.68 -15.60 8.69
N GLU A 356 -3.65 -15.01 9.28
CA GLU A 356 -2.26 -15.43 9.05
C GLU A 356 -1.83 -16.40 10.16
N GLU A 357 -1.57 -17.65 9.78
CA GLU A 357 -0.91 -18.64 10.63
C GLU A 357 0.56 -18.24 10.85
N GLU A 358 0.92 -17.85 12.08
CA GLU A 358 2.32 -17.64 12.47
C GLU A 358 3.01 -18.99 12.75
N GLU A 359 4.01 -19.35 11.93
CA GLU A 359 4.98 -20.40 12.28
C GLU A 359 5.95 -19.87 13.36
N GLU A 360 5.93 -20.50 14.54
CA GLU A 360 6.87 -20.26 15.64
C GLU A 360 8.33 -20.54 15.22
N VAL A 361 9.18 -19.52 15.24
CA VAL A 361 10.64 -19.69 15.29
C VAL A 361 11.12 -19.44 16.71
N VAL A 362 11.48 -20.54 17.39
CA VAL A 362 12.13 -20.55 18.70
C VAL A 362 13.49 -19.88 18.58
N VAL A 363 13.72 -18.80 19.34
CA VAL A 363 15.06 -18.30 19.64
C VAL A 363 15.24 -18.32 21.16
N GLU A 364 16.29 -19.01 21.58
CA GLU A 364 16.64 -19.31 22.96
C GLU A 364 16.93 -18.06 23.79
N GLN A 365 16.57 -18.14 25.08
CA GLN A 365 16.83 -17.17 26.13
C GLN A 365 18.33 -17.14 26.49
N GLU A 366 18.88 -15.93 26.68
CA GLU A 366 20.01 -15.72 27.59
C GLU A 366 19.64 -14.61 28.59
N GLU A 367 19.98 -14.88 29.86
CA GLU A 367 19.52 -14.23 31.09
C GLU A 367 20.24 -12.91 31.41
N ASP A 368 19.46 -12.00 31.99
CA ASP A 368 19.76 -10.99 33.04
C ASP A 368 21.17 -10.40 33.21
N GLU A 369 21.25 -9.07 33.11
CA GLU A 369 22.02 -8.25 34.06
C GLU A 369 21.19 -7.02 34.50
N MET A 370 20.86 -7.00 35.79
CA MET A 370 20.31 -5.86 36.53
C MET A 370 21.32 -4.71 36.60
N LEU A 371 20.88 -3.49 36.27
CA LEU A 371 21.57 -2.27 36.71
C LEU A 371 20.57 -1.27 37.31
N GLU A 372 21.02 -0.72 38.43
CA GLU A 372 20.31 0.05 39.45
C GLU A 372 19.74 1.38 38.93
N GLU A 373 18.51 1.71 39.34
CA GLU A 373 17.90 3.03 39.13
C GLU A 373 18.64 4.09 39.97
N GLU A 374 19.38 4.98 39.31
CA GLU A 374 19.85 6.22 39.93
C GLU A 374 18.73 7.26 39.98
N PHE A 375 18.38 7.64 41.20
CA PHE A 375 17.46 8.70 41.56
C PHE A 375 18.06 10.06 41.18
N VAL A 376 17.60 10.69 40.10
CA VAL A 376 17.95 12.08 39.78
C VAL A 376 16.89 13.03 40.35
N VAL A 377 17.26 13.72 41.42
CA VAL A 377 16.58 14.93 41.87
C VAL A 377 16.83 16.01 40.83
N VAL A 378 15.82 16.34 40.01
CA VAL A 378 15.89 17.50 39.12
C VAL A 378 15.37 18.72 39.87
N GLU A 379 16.30 19.51 40.39
CA GLU A 379 16.05 20.92 40.69
C GLU A 379 15.80 21.69 39.37
N SER A 380 14.84 22.59 39.44
CA SER A 380 14.40 23.56 38.43
C SER A 380 15.52 24.18 37.59
N ASN A 381 15.49 23.98 36.26
CA ASN A 381 15.70 25.01 35.21
C ASN A 381 15.98 24.37 33.84
N SER A 382 14.92 24.10 33.06
CA SER A 382 14.83 24.24 31.58
C SER A 382 13.54 23.57 31.08
N LEU A 383 12.42 24.29 31.13
CA LEU A 383 11.23 23.91 30.35
C LEU A 383 11.64 24.00 28.87
N ASN A 384 11.85 22.85 28.23
CA ASN A 384 12.20 22.75 26.82
C ASN A 384 11.12 23.39 25.95
N ASN A 385 11.51 24.27 25.02
CA ASN A 385 10.61 24.89 24.04
C ASN A 385 10.16 23.86 23.00
N TYR A 386 9.17 23.02 23.34
CA TYR A 386 8.48 22.20 22.35
C TYR A 386 7.68 23.10 21.41
N SER A 387 7.71 22.83 20.11
CA SER A 387 6.71 23.44 19.23
C SER A 387 5.32 22.83 19.55
N PRO A 388 4.22 23.58 19.41
CA PRO A 388 2.87 23.05 19.67
C PRO A 388 2.53 21.78 18.88
N THR A 389 3.05 21.64 17.66
CA THR A 389 2.87 20.44 16.81
C THR A 389 3.67 19.25 17.34
N GLU A 390 4.94 19.48 17.72
CA GLU A 390 5.79 18.46 18.35
C GLU A 390 5.21 17.98 19.67
N LEU A 391 4.61 18.89 20.45
CA LEU A 391 3.97 18.55 21.70
C LEU A 391 2.79 17.59 21.51
N ILE A 392 1.95 17.83 20.49
CA ILE A 392 0.84 16.93 20.14
C ILE A 392 1.35 15.56 19.70
N GLU A 393 2.38 15.52 18.85
CA GLU A 393 2.99 14.27 18.40
C GLU A 393 3.52 13.45 19.57
N LEU A 394 4.26 14.10 20.50
CA LEU A 394 4.78 13.47 21.70
C LEU A 394 3.68 12.99 22.64
N LEU A 395 2.58 13.75 22.81
CA LEU A 395 1.44 13.32 23.61
C LEU A 395 0.74 12.09 23.02
N GLN A 396 0.69 11.96 21.71
CA GLN A 396 0.05 10.83 21.03
C GLN A 396 0.94 9.57 20.93
N THR A 397 2.26 9.72 21.10
CA THR A 397 3.23 8.63 20.91
C THR A 397 3.94 8.20 22.20
N GLU A 398 4.56 9.15 22.90
CA GLU A 398 5.33 8.94 24.14
C GLU A 398 5.01 10.02 25.20
N PRO A 399 3.79 10.02 25.76
CA PRO A 399 3.36 11.05 26.70
C PRO A 399 4.17 10.99 28.01
N LYS A 400 4.64 12.15 28.47
CA LYS A 400 5.41 12.34 29.72
C LYS A 400 4.87 13.55 30.47
N LEU A 401 4.98 13.58 31.79
CA LEU A 401 4.48 14.68 32.63
C LEU A 401 5.02 16.05 32.18
N GLN A 402 6.28 16.12 31.73
CA GLN A 402 6.89 17.33 31.19
C GLN A 402 6.12 17.93 29.98
N HIS A 403 5.41 17.12 29.19
CA HIS A 403 4.62 17.58 28.05
C HIS A 403 3.33 18.28 28.53
N LEU A 404 2.70 17.78 29.59
CA LEU A 404 1.60 18.49 30.24
C LEU A 404 2.09 19.81 30.86
N LEU A 405 3.24 19.79 31.54
CA LEU A 405 3.82 20.99 32.16
C LEU A 405 4.21 22.08 31.14
N ALA A 406 4.55 21.71 29.91
CA ALA A 406 4.78 22.68 28.83
C ALA A 406 3.54 23.54 28.52
N LEU A 407 2.33 23.03 28.79
CA LEU A 407 1.06 23.76 28.62
C LEU A 407 0.74 24.72 29.78
N GLN A 408 1.62 24.84 30.78
CA GLN A 408 1.53 25.93 31.78
C GLN A 408 1.86 27.28 31.15
N ASP A 409 2.70 27.30 30.11
CA ASP A 409 2.96 28.51 29.34
C ASP A 409 1.72 28.90 28.51
N GLU A 410 1.24 30.11 28.73
CA GLU A 410 -0.02 30.58 28.14
C GLU A 410 0.04 30.63 26.62
N HIS A 411 1.16 31.08 26.05
CA HIS A 411 1.33 31.17 24.60
C HIS A 411 1.36 29.79 23.94
N THR A 412 2.12 28.86 24.51
CA THR A 412 2.21 27.46 24.05
C THR A 412 0.83 26.80 24.12
N ARG A 413 0.10 27.02 25.22
CA ARG A 413 -1.26 26.50 25.39
C ARG A 413 -2.22 27.09 24.35
N GLU A 414 -2.21 28.39 24.11
CA GLU A 414 -3.09 29.00 23.09
C GLU A 414 -2.86 28.42 21.69
N GLU A 415 -1.61 28.26 21.28
CA GLU A 415 -1.27 27.67 19.97
C GLU A 415 -1.64 26.18 19.91
N PHE A 416 -1.40 25.43 21.00
CA PHE A 416 -1.84 24.04 21.13
C PHE A 416 -3.36 23.90 20.95
N LEU A 417 -4.14 24.75 21.63
CA LEU A 417 -5.59 24.76 21.53
C LEU A 417 -6.09 25.20 20.14
N LYS A 418 -5.36 26.09 19.44
CA LYS A 418 -5.66 26.45 18.04
C LYS A 418 -5.50 25.25 17.11
N ILE A 419 -4.44 24.46 17.27
CA ILE A 419 -4.22 23.26 16.46
C ILE A 419 -5.34 22.25 16.71
N LEU A 420 -5.72 22.01 17.97
CA LEU A 420 -6.86 21.15 18.30
C LEU A 420 -8.15 21.66 17.64
N THR A 421 -8.40 22.97 17.67
CA THR A 421 -9.58 23.58 17.06
C THR A 421 -9.60 23.41 15.54
N LEU A 422 -8.45 23.56 14.87
CA LEU A 422 -8.33 23.38 13.41
C LEU A 422 -8.55 21.93 12.96
N ASN A 423 -8.33 20.96 13.86
CA ASN A 423 -8.50 19.54 13.60
C ASN A 423 -9.70 18.95 14.36
N LYS A 424 -10.67 19.78 14.80
CA LYS A 424 -11.81 19.32 15.60
C LYS A 424 -12.68 18.28 14.88
N ASP A 425 -12.65 18.27 13.55
CA ASP A 425 -13.41 17.30 12.72
C ASP A 425 -12.73 15.91 12.69
N ASP A 426 -11.48 15.79 13.16
CA ASP A 426 -10.77 14.52 13.36
C ASP A 426 -10.92 14.07 14.83
N MET A 427 -12.01 13.35 15.09
CA MET A 427 -12.34 12.87 16.44
C MET A 427 -11.29 11.92 17.02
N ASP A 428 -10.61 11.16 16.15
CA ASP A 428 -9.53 10.23 16.53
C ASP A 428 -8.29 10.99 16.99
N PHE A 429 -7.92 12.04 16.26
CA PHE A 429 -6.86 12.96 16.65
C PHE A 429 -7.17 13.64 17.99
N CYS A 430 -8.38 14.16 18.19
CA CYS A 430 -8.78 14.78 19.45
C CYS A 430 -8.76 13.79 20.62
N ALA A 431 -9.31 12.59 20.43
CA ALA A 431 -9.34 11.54 21.46
C ALA A 431 -7.92 11.10 21.84
N LYS A 432 -7.06 10.77 20.87
CA LYS A 432 -5.66 10.38 21.13
C LYS A 432 -4.88 11.44 21.90
N THR A 433 -5.05 12.70 21.52
CA THR A 433 -4.35 13.81 22.19
C THR A 433 -4.77 13.92 23.65
N ILE A 434 -6.08 13.82 23.93
CA ILE A 434 -6.59 13.94 25.30
C ILE A 434 -6.26 12.73 26.16
N ILE A 435 -6.24 11.54 25.56
CA ILE A 435 -5.84 10.31 26.24
C ILE A 435 -4.35 10.39 26.59
N GLY A 436 -3.52 10.83 25.64
CA GLY A 436 -2.11 11.12 25.87
C GLY A 436 -1.90 12.07 27.05
N LEU A 437 -2.58 13.22 27.04
CA LEU A 437 -2.56 14.21 28.13
C LEU A 437 -3.03 13.64 29.47
N SER A 438 -4.08 12.83 29.48
CA SER A 438 -4.61 12.27 30.71
C SER A 438 -3.74 11.14 31.25
N SER A 439 -3.06 10.41 30.36
CA SER A 439 -2.26 9.24 30.73
C SER A 439 -0.98 9.53 31.49
N VAL A 440 -0.48 10.78 31.44
CA VAL A 440 0.72 11.17 32.21
C VAL A 440 0.42 11.40 33.69
N LEU A 441 -0.86 11.44 34.07
CA LEU A 441 -1.28 11.65 35.45
C LEU A 441 -1.16 10.35 36.24
N THR A 442 -0.44 10.43 37.35
CA THR A 442 -0.29 9.36 38.34
C THR A 442 -0.91 9.80 39.67
N PRO A 443 -1.09 8.90 40.66
CA PRO A 443 -1.60 9.27 41.97
C PRO A 443 -0.78 10.35 42.70
N ASP A 444 0.49 10.51 42.34
CA ASP A 444 1.44 11.45 42.96
C ASP A 444 1.46 12.83 42.27
N CYS A 445 0.75 13.00 41.15
CA CYS A 445 0.65 14.30 40.47
C CYS A 445 -0.08 15.34 41.34
N SER A 446 0.31 16.61 41.19
CA SER A 446 -0.27 17.69 41.97
C SER A 446 -1.71 18.02 41.53
N GLU A 447 -2.49 18.64 42.41
CA GLU A 447 -3.82 19.16 42.04
C GLU A 447 -3.75 20.23 40.93
N GLU A 448 -2.62 20.93 40.80
CA GLU A 448 -2.37 21.88 39.72
C GLU A 448 -2.25 21.18 38.37
N ASP A 449 -1.57 20.04 38.29
CA ASP A 449 -1.45 19.22 37.07
C ASP A 449 -2.81 18.69 36.62
N LYS A 450 -3.60 18.19 37.58
CA LYS A 450 -4.98 17.72 37.32
C LYS A 450 -5.88 18.85 36.83
N THR A 451 -5.76 20.04 37.43
CA THR A 451 -6.53 21.23 37.03
C THR A 451 -6.17 21.68 35.62
N LEU A 452 -4.88 21.66 35.27
CA LEU A 452 -4.43 21.98 33.92
C LEU A 452 -5.00 21.01 32.89
N CYS A 453 -4.92 19.70 33.15
CA CYS A 453 -5.50 18.69 32.26
C CYS A 453 -7.03 18.87 32.13
N LEU A 454 -7.74 19.12 33.25
CA LEU A 454 -9.18 19.36 33.25
C LEU A 454 -9.58 20.59 32.42
N SER A 455 -8.77 21.65 32.43
CA SER A 455 -9.04 22.85 31.63
C SER A 455 -9.03 22.58 30.12
N ILE A 456 -8.20 21.62 29.67
CA ILE A 456 -8.15 21.21 28.26
C ILE A 456 -9.36 20.35 27.90
N TRP A 457 -9.76 19.44 28.80
CA TRP A 457 -11.01 18.70 28.66
C TRP A 457 -12.23 19.61 28.57
N GLN A 458 -12.29 20.65 29.40
CA GLN A 458 -13.34 21.67 29.33
C GLN A 458 -13.31 22.38 27.97
N TRP A 459 -12.14 22.76 27.48
CA TRP A 459 -12.05 23.42 26.17
C TRP A 459 -12.58 22.55 25.02
N ILE A 460 -12.24 21.26 25.02
CA ILE A 460 -12.78 20.32 24.03
C ILE A 460 -14.31 20.21 24.12
N SER A 461 -14.86 20.18 25.34
CA SER A 461 -16.31 20.16 25.52
C SER A 461 -17.01 21.42 24.99
N GLU A 462 -16.32 22.55 24.93
CA GLU A 462 -16.84 23.81 24.40
C GLU A 462 -16.70 23.91 22.86
N ILE A 463 -15.72 23.20 22.27
CA ILE A 463 -15.50 23.17 20.81
C ILE A 463 -16.52 22.27 20.09
N PHE A 464 -16.97 21.19 20.73
CA PHE A 464 -18.01 20.32 20.17
C PHE A 464 -19.39 20.91 20.47
N ILE A 465 -20.02 21.46 19.45
CA ILE A 465 -21.26 22.24 19.57
C ILE A 465 -22.48 21.36 19.26
N ASP A 466 -22.32 20.40 18.36
CA ASP A 466 -23.41 19.55 17.88
C ASP A 466 -23.42 18.19 18.58
N GLN A 467 -24.61 17.60 18.76
CA GLN A 467 -24.75 16.28 19.42
C GLN A 467 -23.99 15.18 18.69
N GLU A 468 -23.93 15.24 17.35
CA GLU A 468 -23.21 14.28 16.51
C GLU A 468 -21.69 14.33 16.75
N GLU A 469 -21.11 15.51 16.94
CA GLU A 469 -19.68 15.66 17.25
C GLU A 469 -19.35 14.99 18.60
N VAL A 470 -20.21 15.19 19.60
CA VAL A 470 -20.03 14.57 20.93
C VAL A 470 -20.16 13.04 20.86
N GLU A 471 -21.08 12.52 20.05
CA GLU A 471 -21.25 11.08 19.82
C GLU A 471 -20.03 10.46 19.13
N LEU A 472 -19.52 11.09 18.08
CA LEU A 472 -18.34 10.61 17.36
C LEU A 472 -17.09 10.68 18.25
N PHE A 473 -16.93 11.76 19.03
CA PHE A 473 -15.83 11.91 19.98
C PHE A 473 -15.85 10.81 21.05
N VAL A 474 -17.00 10.59 21.71
CA VAL A 474 -17.08 9.58 22.77
C VAL A 474 -16.86 8.16 22.22
N ASN A 475 -17.30 7.88 20.98
CA ASN A 475 -17.05 6.61 20.31
C ASN A 475 -15.55 6.37 20.06
N SER A 476 -14.82 7.41 19.62
CA SER A 476 -13.37 7.32 19.48
C SER A 476 -12.67 7.16 20.84
N LEU A 477 -13.12 7.90 21.86
CA LEU A 477 -12.59 7.80 23.21
C LEU A 477 -12.72 6.38 23.78
N VAL A 478 -13.92 5.76 23.71
CA VAL A 478 -14.16 4.40 24.26
C VAL A 478 -13.37 3.31 23.56
N LEU A 479 -13.05 3.50 22.27
CA LEU A 479 -12.18 2.61 21.51
C LEU A 479 -10.76 2.62 22.07
N HIS A 480 -10.18 3.81 22.25
CA HIS A 480 -8.79 3.97 22.69
C HIS A 480 -8.56 3.58 24.16
N ILE A 481 -9.57 3.69 25.03
CA ILE A 481 -9.50 3.29 26.44
C ILE A 481 -9.91 1.81 26.69
N HIS A 482 -10.01 1.03 25.61
CA HIS A 482 -10.28 -0.42 25.61
C HIS A 482 -11.63 -0.83 26.22
N LEU A 483 -12.63 0.06 26.19
CA LEU A 483 -14.00 -0.31 26.58
C LEU A 483 -14.77 -1.00 25.44
N ILE A 484 -14.24 -0.91 24.21
CA ILE A 484 -14.62 -1.69 23.03
C ILE A 484 -13.38 -2.47 22.57
N ARG A 485 -13.57 -3.66 22.01
CA ARG A 485 -12.48 -4.44 21.40
C ARG A 485 -11.91 -3.62 20.23
N ALA A 486 -10.72 -3.07 20.40
CA ALA A 486 -10.01 -2.39 19.32
C ALA A 486 -9.33 -3.43 18.41
N LEU A 487 -9.13 -3.08 17.14
CA LEU A 487 -8.28 -3.89 16.24
C LEU A 487 -6.85 -3.98 16.83
N PRO A 488 -6.12 -5.09 16.65
CA PRO A 488 -4.72 -5.19 17.05
C PRO A 488 -3.91 -4.00 16.50
N GLY A 489 -3.26 -3.24 17.39
CA GLY A 489 -2.52 -2.01 17.03
C GLY A 489 -3.30 -0.69 17.14
N MET A 490 -4.62 -0.72 17.37
CA MET A 490 -5.42 0.46 17.74
C MET A 490 -5.56 0.66 19.26
N GLU A 491 -5.09 -0.31 20.05
CA GLU A 491 -5.06 -0.21 21.51
C GLU A 491 -4.00 0.81 21.96
N SER A 492 -4.43 1.84 22.69
CA SER A 492 -3.48 2.71 23.40
C SER A 492 -2.69 1.89 24.41
N LYS A 493 -1.35 1.97 24.39
CA LYS A 493 -0.47 1.32 25.39
C LYS A 493 -0.36 2.11 26.70
N PHE A 494 -1.15 3.17 26.85
CA PHE A 494 -0.99 4.13 27.93
C PHE A 494 -1.65 3.66 29.23
N GLN A 495 -1.17 4.21 30.35
CA GLN A 495 -1.72 3.92 31.66
C GLN A 495 -3.17 4.44 31.77
N LEU A 496 -4.07 3.57 32.23
CA LEU A 496 -5.49 3.88 32.30
C LEU A 496 -5.89 4.73 33.51
N TYR A 497 -5.07 4.76 34.58
CA TYR A 497 -5.38 5.47 35.82
C TYR A 497 -5.73 6.94 35.59
N GLY A 498 -4.81 7.71 35.00
CA GLY A 498 -5.01 9.15 34.79
C GLY A 498 -6.18 9.45 33.86
N ILE A 499 -6.46 8.56 32.90
CA ILE A 499 -7.62 8.68 32.01
C ILE A 499 -8.93 8.50 32.78
N TYR A 500 -9.05 7.47 33.61
CA TYR A 500 -10.25 7.25 34.43
C TYR A 500 -10.43 8.32 35.51
N ASP A 501 -9.34 8.81 36.11
CA ASP A 501 -9.37 9.92 37.08
C ASP A 501 -9.92 11.18 36.39
N MET A 502 -9.42 11.52 35.20
CA MET A 502 -9.95 12.65 34.44
C MET A 502 -11.41 12.48 34.04
N LEU A 503 -11.83 11.30 33.57
CA LEU A 503 -13.24 11.02 33.26
C LEU A 503 -14.16 11.19 34.47
N PHE A 504 -13.68 10.87 35.68
CA PHE A 504 -14.41 11.10 36.92
C PHE A 504 -14.66 12.59 37.16
N TYR A 505 -13.63 13.44 36.99
CA TYR A 505 -13.79 14.89 37.11
C TYR A 505 -14.66 15.47 35.99
N VAL A 506 -14.49 15.01 34.74
CA VAL A 506 -15.32 15.38 33.58
C VAL A 506 -16.80 15.07 33.83
N ALA A 507 -17.10 13.93 34.45
CA ALA A 507 -18.47 13.56 34.83
C ALA A 507 -19.00 14.40 35.99
N LYS A 508 -18.17 14.62 37.02
CA LYS A 508 -18.54 15.42 38.21
C LYS A 508 -18.88 16.87 37.84
N GLU A 509 -18.09 17.48 36.97
CA GLU A 509 -18.27 18.86 36.49
C GLU A 509 -19.30 18.98 35.35
N LYS A 510 -19.81 17.85 34.83
CA LYS A 510 -20.82 17.80 33.75
C LYS A 510 -20.40 18.55 32.48
N LEU A 511 -19.15 18.38 32.06
CA LEU A 511 -18.59 19.12 30.93
C LEU A 511 -19.28 18.81 29.59
N PHE A 512 -19.71 17.56 29.37
CA PHE A 512 -20.34 17.15 28.11
C PHE A 512 -21.86 17.01 28.21
N SER A 513 -22.52 16.88 27.06
CA SER A 513 -23.96 16.63 26.99
C SER A 513 -24.33 15.22 27.49
N PRO A 514 -25.60 14.95 27.85
CA PRO A 514 -26.02 13.67 28.41
C PRO A 514 -25.63 12.43 27.58
N ILE A 515 -25.63 12.55 26.24
CA ILE A 515 -25.31 11.46 25.33
C ILE A 515 -23.89 10.89 25.56
N PHE A 516 -22.92 11.76 25.89
CA PHE A 516 -21.55 11.37 26.22
C PHE A 516 -21.53 10.38 27.39
N TYR A 517 -22.27 10.71 28.45
CA TYR A 517 -22.33 9.90 29.66
C TYR A 517 -23.13 8.61 29.44
N ASP A 518 -24.17 8.63 28.60
CA ASP A 518 -24.94 7.43 28.27
C ASP A 518 -24.11 6.41 27.48
N VAL A 519 -23.32 6.87 26.51
CA VAL A 519 -22.40 6.01 25.76
C VAL A 519 -21.30 5.44 26.67
N LEU A 520 -20.64 6.27 27.47
CA LEU A 520 -19.64 5.81 28.44
C LEU A 520 -20.23 4.78 29.42
N LYS A 521 -21.42 5.05 29.96
CA LYS A 521 -22.14 4.15 30.87
C LYS A 521 -22.39 2.79 30.22
N PHE A 522 -22.85 2.78 28.96
CA PHE A 522 -23.15 1.56 28.24
C PHE A 522 -21.92 0.65 28.17
N PHE A 523 -20.76 1.20 27.81
CA PHE A 523 -19.55 0.42 27.63
C PHE A 523 -18.86 0.05 28.95
N ILE A 524 -18.84 0.94 29.95
CA ILE A 524 -18.31 0.61 31.29
C ILE A 524 -19.13 -0.54 31.93
N LYS A 525 -20.47 -0.56 31.75
CA LYS A 525 -21.33 -1.64 32.28
C LYS A 525 -21.14 -2.99 31.62
N ARG A 526 -20.71 -3.01 30.35
CA ARG A 526 -20.60 -4.24 29.54
C ARG A 526 -19.44 -5.15 29.98
N LYS A 527 -18.66 -4.73 31.00
CA LYS A 527 -17.53 -5.44 31.64
C LYS A 527 -16.43 -5.81 30.64
N CYS A 528 -15.39 -4.98 30.56
CA CYS A 528 -14.13 -5.38 29.95
C CYS A 528 -13.30 -6.20 30.97
N PRO A 529 -12.81 -7.41 30.63
CA PRO A 529 -12.09 -8.29 31.57
C PRO A 529 -10.79 -7.71 32.16
N LYS A 530 -10.28 -6.61 31.62
CA LYS A 530 -9.04 -5.95 32.05
C LYS A 530 -9.23 -4.83 33.09
N VAL A 531 -10.47 -4.47 33.45
CA VAL A 531 -10.76 -3.34 34.34
C VAL A 531 -11.42 -3.84 35.63
N GLU A 532 -10.64 -4.45 36.51
CA GLU A 532 -11.00 -4.65 37.93
C GLU A 532 -10.36 -3.57 38.81
N ASP A 533 -10.46 -2.30 38.38
CA ASP A 533 -9.86 -1.18 39.12
C ASP A 533 -10.92 -0.33 39.84
N ILE A 534 -10.59 0.10 41.07
CA ILE A 534 -11.48 0.84 41.99
C ILE A 534 -12.04 2.11 41.34
N ASP A 535 -11.28 2.70 40.41
CA ASP A 535 -11.63 3.98 39.79
C ASP A 535 -12.71 3.86 38.71
N SER A 536 -12.79 2.71 38.03
CA SER A 536 -13.90 2.42 37.09
C SER A 536 -15.26 2.36 37.78
N LYS A 537 -15.28 1.82 39.01
CA LYS A 537 -16.49 1.71 39.83
C LYS A 537 -16.94 3.08 40.34
N LYS A 538 -16.00 3.91 40.81
CA LYS A 538 -16.30 5.30 41.22
C LYS A 538 -16.85 6.12 40.06
N LEU A 539 -16.26 5.98 38.87
CA LEU A 539 -16.74 6.64 37.66
C LEU A 539 -18.17 6.21 37.31
N LEU A 540 -18.44 4.89 37.35
CA LEU A 540 -19.78 4.36 37.08
C LEU A 540 -20.82 4.89 38.08
N ASP A 541 -20.50 4.92 39.38
CA ASP A 541 -21.38 5.43 40.43
C ASP A 541 -21.74 6.92 40.18
N VAL A 542 -20.76 7.74 39.77
CA VAL A 542 -20.99 9.15 39.42
C VAL A 542 -21.87 9.27 38.18
N ILE A 543 -21.58 8.52 37.10
CA ILE A 543 -22.38 8.56 35.88
C ILE A 543 -23.83 8.09 36.14
N GLU A 544 -24.02 7.08 37.00
CA GLU A 544 -25.37 6.64 37.41
C GLU A 544 -26.16 7.74 38.14
N SER A 545 -25.48 8.54 38.97
CA SER A 545 -26.09 9.69 39.65
C SER A 545 -26.51 10.82 38.68
N LEU A 546 -25.89 10.90 37.49
CA LEU A 546 -26.22 11.88 36.45
C LEU A 546 -27.43 11.41 35.63
N SER A 547 -27.47 10.13 35.26
CA SER A 547 -28.55 9.53 34.45
C SER A 547 -29.88 9.33 35.20
N SER A 548 -29.91 9.51 36.52
CA SER A 548 -31.12 9.41 37.36
C SER A 548 -31.86 10.73 37.57
N ARG A 549 -31.49 11.78 36.80
CA ARG A 549 -32.09 13.12 36.90
C ARG A 549 -32.65 13.70 35.60
N THR A 550 -32.78 12.90 34.54
CA THR A 550 -33.65 13.19 33.38
C THR A 550 -35.00 12.52 33.59
#